data_AF-A0AAV9HQG9-F1
#
_entry.id   AF-A0AAV9HQG9-F1
#
_cell.length_a   1.000
_cell.length_b   1.000
_cell.length_c   1.000
_cell.angle_alpha   90.00
_cell.angle_beta   90.00
_cell.angle_gamma   90.00
#
_symmetry.space_group_name_H-M   'P 1'
#
loop_
_entity.id
_entity.type
_entity.pdbx_description
1 polymer ?
#
loop_
_entity_poly.entity_id
_entity_poly.type
_entity_poly.pdbx_seq_one_letter_code
_entity_poly.pdbx_strand_id
1 'polypeptide(L)'
;MAPPAPKACLRVEGTAIVDADGKPVILKGAATGGHTNMENFITGYPGHESEMRKAMLEVLGREKYDHFFNKFLEYFFTPSDADFFASLGLNCVRVPLNYRHFLDDLNPEKGINPAGFKLLDGIIDSCSAAGLYTIIDMHTFPGGQNQGWHSDSGIHKALFWDFKVFQDAMTDLWVEIARRYKGNTWVAGYNPMNEPADPDHVNLQSWYKRVEKAIREVDPDHILFLDGNTYAMDFSGFDEVLPNCVYAIHDYASFGFPAGERYKGTDEQKRQLRKVYERKVEFMKEKGVPIWNGEFGPVYSSPEDPDHEAINQERYNLLGEQLSIYKADKISWSIWLYKDIGFQGMVHASPDSPYIKLLKPFLEKKKRLGVDKWGRDDTHVRHIYEPVIQHFKDSIPPEFINRRYPQVWKIEGHIHRVIRETLMSEILCWEYASYFKDRSLEELDELAASFKLENCVRREGLNEILRKDAAES
;
A
#
# COMPACT_ATOMS: atom_id res chain seq x y z
N MET A 1 -7.76 17.13 25.19
CA MET A 1 -6.43 16.89 25.80
C MET A 1 -5.85 15.68 25.10
N ALA A 2 -4.60 15.75 24.63
CA ALA A 2 -3.94 14.60 24.02
C ALA A 2 -3.88 13.43 25.02
N PRO A 3 -4.04 12.18 24.57
CA PRO A 3 -3.93 11.03 25.45
C PRO A 3 -2.50 10.92 26.00
N PRO A 4 -2.33 10.38 27.23
CA PRO A 4 -1.01 10.11 27.76
C PRO A 4 -0.29 9.12 26.84
N ALA A 5 1.02 9.31 26.64
CA ALA A 5 1.82 8.39 25.86
C ALA A 5 1.78 6.97 26.48
N PRO A 6 1.81 5.90 25.65
CA PRO A 6 1.92 4.53 26.13
C PRO A 6 3.18 4.37 27.00
N LYS A 7 3.07 3.57 28.06
CA LYS A 7 4.15 3.41 29.06
C LYS A 7 5.42 2.76 28.50
N ALA A 8 5.29 1.94 27.47
CA ALA A 8 6.37 1.26 26.78
C ALA A 8 5.96 0.96 25.33
N CYS A 9 6.93 0.53 24.52
CA CYS A 9 6.66 0.00 23.18
C CYS A 9 5.78 -1.25 23.28
N LEU A 10 4.95 -1.48 22.26
CA LEU A 10 4.24 -2.74 22.12
C LEU A 10 5.24 -3.88 21.93
N ARG A 11 4.90 -5.09 22.40
CA ARG A 11 5.74 -6.28 22.24
C ARG A 11 4.93 -7.51 21.88
N VAL A 12 5.59 -8.50 21.30
CA VAL A 12 4.99 -9.81 21.02
C VAL A 12 5.02 -10.70 22.26
N GLU A 13 3.89 -11.33 22.57
CA GLU A 13 3.78 -12.36 23.61
C GLU A 13 2.88 -13.51 23.12
N GLY A 14 3.49 -14.66 22.83
CA GLY A 14 2.82 -15.78 22.18
C GLY A 14 2.22 -15.36 20.83
N THR A 15 0.91 -15.55 20.67
CA THR A 15 0.16 -15.17 19.45
C THR A 15 -0.41 -13.74 19.49
N ALA A 16 -0.05 -12.92 20.48
CA ALA A 16 -0.62 -11.60 20.69
C ALA A 16 0.42 -10.48 20.63
N ILE A 17 -0.05 -9.29 20.27
CA ILE A 17 0.64 -8.02 20.56
C ILE A 17 0.11 -7.54 21.91
N VAL A 18 0.99 -7.12 22.82
CA VAL A 18 0.63 -6.66 24.16
C VAL A 18 1.24 -5.31 24.49
N ASP A 19 0.58 -4.57 25.37
CA ASP A 19 1.11 -3.34 25.97
C ASP A 19 2.10 -3.61 27.13
N ALA A 20 2.54 -2.54 27.78
CA ALA A 20 3.46 -2.60 28.92
C ALA A 20 2.94 -3.41 30.12
N ASP A 21 1.62 -3.50 30.28
CA ASP A 21 0.95 -4.21 31.37
C ASP A 21 0.59 -5.65 30.96
N GLY A 22 0.98 -6.10 29.76
CA GLY A 22 0.69 -7.44 29.24
C GLY A 22 -0.73 -7.59 28.69
N LYS A 23 -1.47 -6.49 28.50
CA LYS A 23 -2.82 -6.54 27.95
C LYS A 23 -2.76 -6.66 26.42
N PRO A 24 -3.53 -7.59 25.81
CA PRO A 24 -3.62 -7.70 24.35
C PRO A 24 -4.08 -6.40 23.69
N VAL A 25 -3.43 -6.06 22.57
CA VAL A 25 -3.75 -4.92 21.70
C VAL A 25 -4.01 -5.45 20.30
N ILE A 26 -5.18 -5.13 19.74
CA ILE A 26 -5.50 -5.37 18.33
C ILE A 26 -5.40 -4.03 17.60
N LEU A 27 -4.42 -3.90 16.71
CA LEU A 27 -4.23 -2.71 15.89
C LEU A 27 -5.23 -2.75 14.74
N LYS A 28 -6.06 -1.71 14.63
CA LYS A 28 -7.11 -1.56 13.63
C LYS A 28 -6.97 -0.19 12.99
N GLY A 29 -6.82 -0.17 11.68
CA GLY A 29 -6.41 1.04 10.98
C GLY A 29 -6.54 0.99 9.48
N ALA A 30 -5.95 1.98 8.83
CA ALA A 30 -5.82 2.04 7.38
C ALA A 30 -4.44 2.57 7.00
N ALA A 31 -4.02 2.27 5.78
CA ALA A 31 -2.79 2.78 5.22
C ALA A 31 -2.99 4.15 4.55
N THR A 32 -2.01 5.04 4.70
CA THR A 32 -1.96 6.33 3.97
C THR A 32 -1.33 6.18 2.58
N GLY A 33 -1.68 5.10 1.87
CA GLY A 33 -1.30 4.93 0.46
C GLY A 33 -1.72 6.15 -0.37
N GLY A 34 -0.90 6.54 -1.35
CA GLY A 34 -1.10 7.78 -2.11
C GLY A 34 -0.47 9.02 -1.50
N HIS A 35 0.03 8.95 -0.26
CA HIS A 35 0.71 10.05 0.45
C HIS A 35 2.22 10.03 0.19
N THR A 36 2.98 9.42 1.10
CA THR A 36 4.44 9.30 1.09
C THR A 36 4.95 8.14 0.22
N ASN A 37 4.04 7.33 -0.29
CA ASN A 37 4.23 6.47 -1.46
C ASN A 37 3.02 6.67 -2.36
N MET A 38 3.19 7.34 -3.50
CA MET A 38 2.07 7.64 -4.39
C MET A 38 1.79 6.46 -5.31
N GLU A 39 0.53 6.13 -5.55
CA GLU A 39 0.16 5.07 -6.51
C GLU A 39 -0.83 5.55 -7.57
N ASN A 40 -0.71 4.93 -8.75
CA ASN A 40 -1.39 5.36 -9.97
C ASN A 40 -2.92 5.40 -9.84
N PHE A 41 -3.55 4.38 -9.27
CA PHE A 41 -5.00 4.34 -9.10
C PHE A 41 -5.48 5.22 -7.94
N ILE A 42 -4.61 5.55 -6.99
CA ILE A 42 -4.95 6.34 -5.80
C ILE A 42 -5.03 7.83 -6.14
N THR A 43 -4.09 8.31 -6.96
CA THR A 43 -3.93 9.74 -7.29
C THR A 43 -4.14 10.04 -8.78
N GLY A 44 -4.38 9.02 -9.61
CA GLY A 44 -4.88 9.18 -10.98
C GLY A 44 -3.81 9.22 -12.09
N TYR A 45 -2.53 9.34 -11.76
CA TYR A 45 -1.44 9.27 -12.74
C TYR A 45 -1.25 7.85 -13.31
N PRO A 46 -0.64 7.63 -14.49
CA PRO A 46 -0.33 6.30 -15.00
C PRO A 46 1.10 5.85 -14.63
N GLY A 47 1.37 4.54 -14.63
CA GLY A 47 2.75 4.05 -14.47
C GLY A 47 3.25 4.15 -13.03
N HIS A 48 4.48 4.64 -12.85
CA HIS A 48 5.17 4.69 -11.56
C HIS A 48 5.34 6.14 -11.06
N GLU A 49 5.49 6.30 -9.74
CA GLU A 49 5.60 7.61 -9.12
C GLU A 49 6.80 8.40 -9.67
N SER A 50 7.98 7.77 -9.77
CA SER A 50 9.21 8.40 -10.27
C SER A 50 9.10 8.89 -11.72
N GLU A 51 8.43 8.13 -12.59
CA GLU A 51 8.15 8.49 -13.99
C GLU A 51 7.21 9.69 -14.06
N MET A 52 6.12 9.66 -13.27
CA MET A 52 5.18 10.76 -13.15
C MET A 52 5.85 12.03 -12.60
N ARG A 53 6.65 11.90 -11.55
CA ARG A 53 7.40 13.01 -10.93
C ARG A 53 8.34 13.66 -11.94
N LYS A 54 9.03 12.86 -12.77
CA LYS A 54 9.89 13.34 -13.84
C LYS A 54 9.10 14.13 -14.89
N ALA A 55 7.99 13.59 -15.38
CA ALA A 55 7.14 14.27 -16.36
C ALA A 55 6.55 15.58 -15.81
N MET A 56 6.09 15.56 -14.55
CA MET A 56 5.59 16.75 -13.86
C MET A 56 6.66 17.82 -13.71
N LEU A 57 7.89 17.45 -13.34
CA LEU A 57 9.01 18.38 -13.22
C LEU A 57 9.35 19.04 -14.56
N GLU A 58 9.33 18.27 -15.64
CA GLU A 58 9.56 18.79 -17.00
C GLU A 58 8.50 19.80 -17.42
N VAL A 59 7.22 19.52 -17.15
CA VAL A 59 6.09 20.38 -17.56
C VAL A 59 5.96 21.63 -16.69
N LEU A 60 6.09 21.50 -15.37
CA LEU A 60 5.88 22.59 -14.42
C LEU A 60 7.12 23.47 -14.22
N GLY A 61 8.32 22.91 -14.42
CA GLY A 61 9.55 23.49 -13.90
C GLY A 61 9.67 23.36 -12.38
N ARG A 62 10.87 23.61 -11.86
CA ARG A 62 11.25 23.32 -10.47
C ARG A 62 10.36 23.99 -9.42
N GLU A 63 10.14 25.30 -9.53
CA GLU A 63 9.40 26.08 -8.53
C GLU A 63 7.96 25.57 -8.35
N LYS A 64 7.21 25.46 -9.43
CA LYS A 64 5.81 25.00 -9.43
C LYS A 64 5.70 23.53 -9.04
N TYR A 65 6.64 22.69 -9.49
CA TYR A 65 6.72 21.29 -9.09
C TYR A 65 6.91 21.14 -7.57
N ASP A 66 7.89 21.83 -7.00
CA ASP A 66 8.17 21.77 -5.56
C ASP A 66 6.97 22.31 -4.76
N HIS A 67 6.37 23.43 -5.21
CA HIS A 67 5.18 24.00 -4.57
C HIS A 67 4.02 23.01 -4.54
N PHE A 68 3.64 22.45 -5.71
CA PHE A 68 2.52 21.52 -5.83
C PHE A 68 2.71 20.30 -4.92
N PHE A 69 3.86 19.64 -4.98
CA PHE A 69 4.08 18.41 -4.23
C PHE A 69 4.28 18.65 -2.73
N ASN A 70 4.88 19.77 -2.32
CA ASN A 70 4.93 20.13 -0.90
C ASN A 70 3.52 20.33 -0.35
N LYS A 71 2.65 21.05 -1.07
CA LYS A 71 1.26 21.25 -0.68
C LYS A 71 0.43 19.97 -0.73
N PHE A 72 0.63 19.14 -1.74
CA PHE A 72 -0.03 17.84 -1.83
C PHE A 72 0.30 16.97 -0.60
N LEU A 73 1.59 16.82 -0.27
CA LEU A 73 2.03 16.05 0.89
C LEU A 73 1.55 16.66 2.22
N GLU A 74 1.51 17.99 2.34
CA GLU A 74 0.98 18.68 3.53
C GLU A 74 -0.52 18.43 3.71
N TYR A 75 -1.31 18.52 2.64
CA TYR A 75 -2.77 18.47 2.70
C TYR A 75 -3.34 17.06 2.70
N PHE A 76 -2.59 16.07 2.24
CA PHE A 76 -3.07 14.69 2.17
C PHE A 76 -3.29 14.08 3.56
N PHE A 77 -2.51 14.47 4.57
CA PHE A 77 -2.69 14.02 5.95
C PHE A 77 -2.31 15.11 6.95
N THR A 78 -3.29 15.57 7.70
CA THR A 78 -3.24 16.66 8.69
C THR A 78 -3.75 16.14 10.05
N PRO A 79 -3.67 16.94 11.13
CA PRO A 79 -4.28 16.56 12.41
C PRO A 79 -5.77 16.21 12.33
N SER A 80 -6.53 16.83 11.42
CA SER A 80 -7.96 16.53 11.24
C SER A 80 -8.21 15.14 10.66
N ASP A 81 -7.28 14.62 9.87
CA ASP A 81 -7.30 13.27 9.34
C ASP A 81 -7.04 12.26 10.47
N ALA A 82 -6.09 12.53 11.37
CA ALA A 82 -5.87 11.72 12.57
C ALA A 82 -7.11 11.72 13.50
N ASP A 83 -7.72 12.89 13.75
CA ASP A 83 -8.96 12.98 14.53
C ASP A 83 -10.10 12.16 13.88
N PHE A 84 -10.16 12.10 12.55
CA PHE A 84 -11.14 11.29 11.84
C PHE A 84 -10.95 9.79 12.09
N PHE A 85 -9.71 9.28 12.06
CA PHE A 85 -9.43 7.87 12.43
C PHE A 85 -9.89 7.58 13.86
N ALA A 86 -9.52 8.43 14.81
CA ALA A 86 -9.92 8.27 16.22
C ALA A 86 -11.45 8.31 16.39
N SER A 87 -12.17 9.15 15.61
CA SER A 87 -13.63 9.22 15.64
C SER A 87 -14.34 7.94 15.18
N LEU A 88 -13.64 7.08 14.42
CA LEU A 88 -14.13 5.77 14.01
C LEU A 88 -13.78 4.67 15.04
N GLY A 89 -13.02 4.99 16.09
CA GLY A 89 -12.50 4.01 17.05
C GLY A 89 -11.27 3.24 16.54
N LEU A 90 -10.69 3.65 15.41
CA LEU A 90 -9.42 3.10 14.93
C LEU A 90 -8.29 3.57 15.85
N ASN A 91 -7.23 2.76 15.96
CA ASN A 91 -6.12 3.01 16.89
C ASN A 91 -4.74 2.95 16.22
N CYS A 92 -4.68 2.76 14.90
CA CYS A 92 -3.42 2.62 14.17
C CYS A 92 -3.50 3.26 12.78
N VAL A 93 -2.38 3.83 12.33
CA VAL A 93 -2.16 4.29 10.95
C VAL A 93 -0.92 3.58 10.41
N ARG A 94 -1.04 2.94 9.24
CA ARG A 94 0.13 2.40 8.51
C ARG A 94 0.61 3.50 7.55
N VAL A 95 1.92 3.78 7.54
CA VAL A 95 2.52 4.87 6.75
C VAL A 95 3.49 4.30 5.72
N PRO A 96 3.04 4.05 4.48
CA PRO A 96 3.87 3.60 3.37
C PRO A 96 4.87 4.68 2.94
N LEU A 97 6.15 4.36 2.90
CA LEU A 97 7.24 5.28 2.54
C LEU A 97 7.85 4.90 1.19
N ASN A 98 8.02 5.90 0.33
CA ASN A 98 8.94 5.81 -0.79
C ASN A 98 10.37 6.16 -0.32
N TYR A 99 11.33 5.25 -0.52
CA TYR A 99 12.71 5.44 -0.06
C TYR A 99 13.37 6.71 -0.64
N ARG A 100 12.89 7.22 -1.78
CA ARG A 100 13.39 8.44 -2.43
C ARG A 100 13.10 9.73 -1.66
N HIS A 101 12.29 9.69 -0.61
CA HIS A 101 12.22 10.78 0.35
C HIS A 101 13.49 10.91 1.20
N PHE A 102 14.26 9.82 1.32
CA PHE A 102 15.43 9.71 2.17
C PHE A 102 16.73 9.59 1.39
N LEU A 103 16.74 8.86 0.27
CA LEU A 103 17.96 8.60 -0.51
C LEU A 103 17.88 9.22 -1.91
N ASP A 104 19.04 9.66 -2.41
CA ASP A 104 19.24 10.14 -3.78
C ASP A 104 20.11 9.14 -4.54
N ASP A 105 19.50 8.32 -5.38
CA ASP A 105 20.18 7.24 -6.13
C ASP A 105 21.35 7.75 -6.98
N LEU A 106 21.27 8.99 -7.47
CA LEU A 106 22.29 9.59 -8.33
C LEU A 106 23.41 10.27 -7.55
N ASN A 107 23.19 10.56 -6.27
CA ASN A 107 24.14 11.28 -5.41
C ASN A 107 24.21 10.62 -4.01
N PRO A 108 24.58 9.32 -3.93
CA PRO A 108 24.59 8.58 -2.67
C PRO A 108 25.54 9.19 -1.62
N GLU A 109 26.55 9.95 -2.03
CA GLU A 109 27.47 10.67 -1.16
C GLU A 109 26.80 11.78 -0.33
N LYS A 110 25.59 12.23 -0.72
CA LYS A 110 24.80 13.18 0.08
C LYS A 110 24.21 12.54 1.35
N GLY A 111 24.22 11.21 1.43
CA GLY A 111 23.62 10.48 2.55
C GLY A 111 22.11 10.67 2.65
N ILE A 112 21.57 10.57 3.86
CA ILE A 112 20.13 10.65 4.10
C ILE A 112 19.63 12.09 4.09
N ASN A 113 18.59 12.33 3.30
CA ASN A 113 17.87 13.59 3.23
C ASN A 113 16.98 13.80 4.48
N PRO A 114 17.24 14.83 5.31
CA PRO A 114 16.43 15.08 6.51
C PRO A 114 14.98 15.49 6.21
N ALA A 115 14.67 15.90 4.98
CA ALA A 115 13.30 16.26 4.59
C ALA A 115 12.33 15.07 4.68
N GLY A 116 12.78 13.84 4.39
CA GLY A 116 11.98 12.64 4.54
C GLY A 116 11.56 12.41 5.99
N PHE A 117 12.48 12.64 6.94
CA PHE A 117 12.17 12.54 8.37
C PHE A 117 11.20 13.61 8.83
N LYS A 118 11.36 14.87 8.39
CA LYS A 118 10.42 15.94 8.74
C LYS A 118 8.98 15.60 8.35
N LEU A 119 8.80 14.98 7.18
CA LEU A 119 7.49 14.55 6.71
C LEU A 119 6.91 13.45 7.59
N LEU A 120 7.70 12.41 7.88
CA LEU A 120 7.29 11.30 8.74
C LEU A 120 6.99 11.73 10.18
N ASP A 121 7.82 12.62 10.75
CA ASP A 121 7.59 13.18 12.08
C ASP A 121 6.24 13.90 12.17
N GLY A 122 5.89 14.71 11.17
CA GLY A 122 4.61 15.42 11.14
C GLY A 122 3.39 14.48 11.14
N ILE A 123 3.50 13.33 10.47
CA ILE A 123 2.46 12.29 10.48
C ILE A 123 2.38 11.63 11.87
N ILE A 124 3.51 11.23 12.44
CA ILE A 124 3.58 10.60 13.77
C ILE A 124 3.10 11.55 14.87
N ASP A 125 3.45 12.83 14.80
CA ASP A 125 3.01 13.86 15.74
C ASP A 125 1.49 14.06 15.66
N SER A 126 0.93 14.09 14.46
CA SER A 126 -0.52 14.17 14.25
C SER A 126 -1.23 12.93 14.81
N CYS A 127 -0.69 11.74 14.55
CA CYS A 127 -1.25 10.47 15.04
C CYS A 127 -1.18 10.37 16.57
N SER A 128 -0.03 10.67 17.17
CA SER A 128 0.17 10.60 18.62
C SER A 128 -0.70 11.59 19.39
N ALA A 129 -0.91 12.80 18.84
CA ALA A 129 -1.82 13.79 19.42
C ALA A 129 -3.28 13.29 19.46
N ALA A 130 -3.68 12.46 18.51
CA ALA A 130 -4.99 11.82 18.41
C ALA A 130 -5.07 10.44 19.13
N GLY A 131 -3.96 9.95 19.69
CA GLY A 131 -3.91 8.65 20.35
C GLY A 131 -3.82 7.44 19.43
N LEU A 132 -3.25 7.63 18.24
CA LEU A 132 -3.08 6.59 17.23
C LEU A 132 -1.63 6.11 17.21
N TYR A 133 -1.47 4.78 17.19
CA TYR A 133 -0.19 4.18 16.86
C TYR A 133 0.16 4.40 15.38
N THR A 134 1.44 4.41 15.06
CA THR A 134 1.95 4.40 13.68
C THR A 134 2.75 3.12 13.41
N ILE A 135 2.53 2.49 12.27
CA ILE A 135 3.43 1.48 11.70
C ILE A 135 4.18 2.13 10.54
N ILE A 136 5.50 2.21 10.64
CA ILE A 136 6.36 2.78 9.59
C ILE A 136 6.65 1.68 8.59
N ASP A 137 6.21 1.83 7.34
CA ASP A 137 6.29 0.82 6.30
C ASP A 137 7.20 1.28 5.17
N MET A 138 8.30 0.56 4.92
CA MET A 138 9.12 0.85 3.74
C MET A 138 8.53 0.14 2.53
N HIS A 139 7.99 0.95 1.62
CA HIS A 139 7.13 0.47 0.56
C HIS A 139 7.86 0.32 -0.78
N THR A 140 8.97 1.04 -0.97
CA THR A 140 9.80 0.99 -2.18
C THR A 140 11.27 0.76 -1.86
N PHE A 141 11.99 0.16 -2.81
CA PHE A 141 13.40 -0.18 -2.69
C PHE A 141 14.14 0.13 -4.00
N PRO A 142 15.43 0.48 -3.96
CA PRO A 142 16.25 0.58 -5.16
C PRO A 142 16.15 -0.71 -5.99
N GLY A 143 15.80 -0.55 -7.28
CA GLY A 143 15.59 -1.69 -8.19
C GLY A 143 14.27 -2.45 -8.02
N GLY A 144 13.44 -2.10 -7.03
CA GLY A 144 12.17 -2.77 -6.72
C GLY A 144 12.34 -4.12 -6.03
N GLN A 145 11.68 -4.30 -4.88
CA GLN A 145 11.58 -5.57 -4.16
C GLN A 145 10.55 -6.53 -4.78
N ASN A 146 9.70 -6.01 -5.65
CA ASN A 146 8.74 -6.76 -6.45
C ASN A 146 8.60 -6.10 -7.83
N GLN A 147 7.75 -6.65 -8.69
CA GLN A 147 7.61 -6.17 -10.07
C GLN A 147 6.54 -5.07 -10.24
N GLY A 148 5.78 -4.76 -9.18
CA GLY A 148 4.56 -3.94 -9.18
C GLY A 148 4.82 -2.44 -9.22
N TRP A 149 3.79 -1.66 -9.60
CA TRP A 149 3.90 -0.20 -9.73
C TRP A 149 4.24 0.47 -8.38
N HIS A 150 3.68 -0.05 -7.30
CA HIS A 150 3.84 0.44 -5.94
C HIS A 150 5.26 0.23 -5.39
N SER A 151 6.13 -0.54 -6.07
CA SER A 151 7.57 -0.62 -5.76
C SER A 151 8.39 0.51 -6.39
N ASP A 152 7.77 1.32 -7.27
CA ASP A 152 8.36 2.48 -7.94
C ASP A 152 9.70 2.21 -8.65
N SER A 153 9.84 1.04 -9.29
CA SER A 153 11.08 0.67 -9.99
C SER A 153 11.10 1.07 -11.47
N GLY A 154 9.93 1.35 -12.07
CA GLY A 154 9.81 1.61 -13.52
C GLY A 154 10.04 0.38 -14.41
N ILE A 155 10.27 -0.80 -13.81
CA ILE A 155 10.66 -2.01 -14.54
C ILE A 155 9.88 -3.24 -14.08
N HIS A 156 9.74 -4.20 -14.98
CA HIS A 156 8.96 -5.42 -14.75
C HIS A 156 9.71 -6.52 -13.98
N LYS A 157 10.80 -6.17 -13.27
CA LYS A 157 11.70 -7.09 -12.54
C LYS A 157 11.97 -6.54 -11.14
N ALA A 158 12.29 -7.43 -10.21
CA ALA A 158 12.62 -7.08 -8.84
C ALA A 158 14.15 -7.15 -8.66
N LEU A 159 14.87 -6.08 -9.03
CA LEU A 159 16.33 -6.08 -9.03
C LEU A 159 16.94 -6.01 -7.62
N PHE A 160 16.15 -5.69 -6.60
CA PHE A 160 16.61 -5.68 -5.20
C PHE A 160 17.29 -7.01 -4.78
N TRP A 161 16.80 -8.12 -5.31
CA TRP A 161 17.31 -9.46 -5.00
C TRP A 161 18.66 -9.77 -5.66
N ASP A 162 18.96 -9.10 -6.78
CA ASP A 162 20.17 -9.34 -7.57
C ASP A 162 21.39 -8.52 -7.07
N PHE A 163 21.13 -7.39 -6.41
CA PHE A 163 22.17 -6.41 -6.09
C PHE A 163 22.30 -6.17 -4.58
N LYS A 164 23.38 -6.71 -3.99
CA LYS A 164 23.70 -6.51 -2.57
C LYS A 164 23.80 -5.02 -2.18
N VAL A 165 24.26 -4.15 -3.07
CA VAL A 165 24.35 -2.71 -2.79
C VAL A 165 22.98 -2.08 -2.50
N PHE A 166 21.90 -2.56 -3.14
CA PHE A 166 20.54 -2.10 -2.83
C PHE A 166 20.08 -2.59 -1.46
N GLN A 167 20.40 -3.84 -1.13
CA GLN A 167 20.11 -4.42 0.18
C GLN A 167 20.83 -3.69 1.32
N ASP A 168 22.10 -3.37 1.12
CA ASP A 168 22.93 -2.67 2.10
C ASP A 168 22.42 -1.24 2.34
N ALA A 169 22.15 -0.48 1.27
CA ALA A 169 21.62 0.89 1.38
C ALA A 169 20.29 0.93 2.15
N MET A 170 19.43 -0.06 1.94
CA MET A 170 18.14 -0.13 2.64
C MET A 170 18.26 -0.65 4.08
N THR A 171 19.23 -1.52 4.37
CA THR A 171 19.57 -1.86 5.75
C THR A 171 20.10 -0.63 6.50
N ASP A 172 20.98 0.16 5.89
CA ASP A 172 21.51 1.39 6.49
C ASP A 172 20.41 2.42 6.74
N LEU A 173 19.50 2.62 5.78
CA LEU A 173 18.34 3.49 5.97
C LEU A 173 17.46 3.02 7.14
N TRP A 174 17.22 1.71 7.27
CA TRP A 174 16.45 1.16 8.39
C TRP A 174 17.11 1.39 9.74
N VAL A 175 18.44 1.28 9.83
CA VAL A 175 19.19 1.61 11.05
C VAL A 175 18.98 3.08 11.44
N GLU A 176 18.95 4.00 10.47
CA GLU A 176 18.74 5.43 10.74
C GLU A 176 17.29 5.75 11.14
N ILE A 177 16.30 5.11 10.51
CA ILE A 177 14.89 5.19 10.92
C ILE A 177 14.73 4.67 12.34
N ALA A 178 15.25 3.47 12.64
CA ALA A 178 15.17 2.87 13.97
C ALA A 178 15.87 3.71 15.03
N ARG A 179 17.06 4.26 14.73
CA ARG A 179 17.76 5.17 15.65
C ARG A 179 16.94 6.42 15.96
N ARG A 180 16.23 6.97 14.98
CA ARG A 180 15.42 8.18 15.15
C ARG A 180 14.20 7.92 16.04
N TYR A 181 13.49 6.81 15.81
CA TYR A 181 12.21 6.53 16.48
C TYR A 181 12.33 5.65 17.72
N LYS A 182 13.53 5.17 18.05
CA LYS A 182 13.82 4.46 19.31
C LYS A 182 13.20 5.18 20.51
N GLY A 183 12.41 4.43 21.29
CA GLY A 183 11.75 4.92 22.50
C GLY A 183 10.49 5.74 22.28
N ASN A 184 10.09 6.03 21.03
CA ASN A 184 8.79 6.64 20.75
C ASN A 184 7.68 5.58 20.83
N THR A 185 6.98 5.52 21.96
CA THR A 185 5.98 4.48 22.23
C THR A 185 4.69 4.60 21.40
N TRP A 186 4.50 5.69 20.64
CA TRP A 186 3.43 5.80 19.65
C TRP A 186 3.77 5.15 18.30
N VAL A 187 5.02 4.76 18.08
CA VAL A 187 5.38 3.88 16.96
C VAL A 187 5.12 2.45 17.43
N ALA A 188 4.13 1.78 16.82
CA ALA A 188 3.85 0.37 17.11
C ALA A 188 4.99 -0.54 16.62
N GLY A 189 5.66 -0.13 15.54
CA GLY A 189 6.83 -0.82 15.02
C GLY A 189 7.12 -0.47 13.58
N TYR A 190 7.97 -1.30 12.98
CA TYR A 190 8.51 -1.13 11.64
C TYR A 190 8.05 -2.28 10.77
N ASN A 191 7.55 -2.01 9.57
CA ASN A 191 7.32 -3.00 8.52
C ASN A 191 8.50 -2.91 7.54
N PRO A 192 9.55 -3.76 7.70
CA PRO A 192 10.82 -3.56 7.03
C PRO A 192 10.74 -3.60 5.51
N MET A 193 9.75 -4.29 4.94
CA MET A 193 9.57 -4.41 3.51
C MET A 193 8.13 -4.75 3.18
N ASN A 194 7.49 -3.94 2.34
CA ASN A 194 6.18 -4.24 1.77
C ASN A 194 6.29 -5.24 0.61
N GLU A 195 5.44 -6.26 0.61
CA GLU A 195 5.18 -7.18 -0.52
C GLU A 195 6.43 -7.64 -1.29
N PRO A 196 7.42 -8.26 -0.63
CA PRO A 196 8.55 -8.83 -1.34
C PRO A 196 8.09 -9.90 -2.34
N ALA A 197 8.81 -9.97 -3.46
CA ALA A 197 8.61 -11.00 -4.47
C ALA A 197 9.97 -11.53 -4.95
N ASP A 198 10.64 -12.23 -4.04
CA ASP A 198 11.90 -12.94 -4.26
C ASP A 198 11.66 -14.23 -5.06
N PRO A 199 12.18 -14.35 -6.29
CA PRO A 199 11.96 -15.52 -7.13
C PRO A 199 12.62 -16.80 -6.59
N ASP A 200 13.63 -16.70 -5.73
CA ASP A 200 14.36 -17.87 -5.19
C ASP A 200 13.81 -18.34 -3.84
N HIS A 201 12.90 -17.57 -3.22
CA HIS A 201 12.30 -17.86 -1.91
C HIS A 201 13.31 -18.11 -0.77
N VAL A 202 14.51 -17.53 -0.85
CA VAL A 202 15.58 -17.69 0.16
C VAL A 202 16.28 -16.38 0.50
N ASN A 203 16.27 -15.41 -0.42
CA ASN A 203 16.95 -14.14 -0.27
C ASN A 203 16.19 -13.23 0.70
N LEU A 204 14.85 -13.32 0.73
CA LEU A 204 14.01 -12.55 1.65
C LEU A 204 14.37 -12.83 3.12
N GLN A 205 14.41 -14.10 3.50
CA GLN A 205 14.70 -14.56 4.85
C GLN A 205 16.14 -14.23 5.23
N SER A 206 17.07 -14.38 4.28
CA SER A 206 18.47 -13.99 4.45
C SER A 206 18.61 -12.49 4.73
N TRP A 207 17.84 -11.65 4.02
CA TRP A 207 17.82 -10.22 4.24
C TRP A 207 17.12 -9.85 5.56
N TYR A 208 15.98 -10.48 5.89
CA TYR A 208 15.29 -10.29 7.18
C TYR A 208 16.20 -10.59 8.38
N LYS A 209 16.94 -11.70 8.37
CA LYS A 209 17.92 -12.01 9.43
C LYS A 209 19.00 -10.93 9.58
N ARG A 210 19.41 -10.29 8.48
CA ARG A 210 20.42 -9.22 8.49
C ARG A 210 19.86 -7.89 8.98
N VAL A 211 18.73 -7.45 8.43
CA VAL A 211 18.11 -6.16 8.78
C VAL A 211 17.53 -6.17 10.18
N GLU A 212 16.96 -7.30 10.63
CA GLU A 212 16.49 -7.45 12.02
C GLU A 212 17.64 -7.22 12.99
N LYS A 213 18.75 -7.94 12.82
CA LYS A 213 19.93 -7.78 13.67
C LYS A 213 20.45 -6.34 13.66
N ALA A 214 20.55 -5.72 12.48
CA ALA A 214 21.04 -4.35 12.34
C ALA A 214 20.12 -3.33 13.05
N ILE A 215 18.80 -3.49 12.91
CA ILE A 215 17.82 -2.66 13.64
C ILE A 215 17.97 -2.89 15.15
N ARG A 216 18.05 -4.14 15.62
CA ARG A 216 18.18 -4.46 17.05
C ARG A 216 19.43 -3.90 17.71
N GLU A 217 20.51 -3.68 16.96
CA GLU A 217 21.72 -3.02 17.49
C GLU A 217 21.47 -1.58 17.94
N VAL A 218 20.50 -0.88 17.32
CA VAL A 218 20.13 0.49 17.69
C VAL A 218 18.81 0.57 18.45
N ASP A 219 17.85 -0.29 18.16
CA ASP A 219 16.49 -0.30 18.69
C ASP A 219 16.02 -1.74 19.02
N PRO A 220 16.19 -2.18 20.27
CA PRO A 220 15.83 -3.55 20.66
C PRO A 220 14.33 -3.76 20.88
N ASP A 221 13.52 -2.70 20.95
CA ASP A 221 12.20 -2.76 21.59
C ASP A 221 11.02 -2.79 20.59
N HIS A 222 11.09 -2.05 19.48
CA HIS A 222 9.97 -1.95 18.54
C HIS A 222 9.66 -3.27 17.82
N ILE A 223 8.39 -3.55 17.54
CA ILE A 223 8.00 -4.75 16.78
C ILE A 223 8.48 -4.63 15.32
N LEU A 224 8.92 -5.73 14.72
CA LEU A 224 9.05 -5.83 13.27
C LEU A 224 7.85 -6.56 12.67
N PHE A 225 7.18 -5.95 11.71
CA PHE A 225 6.08 -6.53 10.95
C PHE A 225 6.65 -7.07 9.62
N LEU A 226 6.81 -8.39 9.51
CA LEU A 226 7.52 -9.03 8.41
C LEU A 226 6.55 -9.63 7.39
N ASP A 227 6.48 -9.03 6.21
CA ASP A 227 5.68 -9.53 5.09
C ASP A 227 6.18 -10.88 4.59
N GLY A 228 5.24 -11.75 4.22
CA GLY A 228 5.52 -12.96 3.47
C GLY A 228 6.04 -12.68 2.07
N ASN A 229 6.62 -13.69 1.42
CA ASN A 229 7.06 -13.59 0.03
C ASN A 229 5.84 -13.57 -0.93
N THR A 230 6.12 -13.37 -2.22
CA THR A 230 5.11 -13.36 -3.28
C THR A 230 3.95 -12.42 -2.95
N TYR A 231 4.26 -11.15 -2.69
CA TYR A 231 3.29 -10.12 -2.33
C TYR A 231 2.53 -10.45 -1.03
N ALA A 232 3.27 -10.82 0.03
CA ALA A 232 2.72 -11.16 1.34
C ALA A 232 1.68 -12.32 1.34
N MET A 233 1.77 -13.22 0.35
CA MET A 233 0.84 -14.35 0.21
C MET A 233 1.48 -15.71 0.49
N ASP A 234 2.80 -15.78 0.64
CA ASP A 234 3.54 -17.04 0.69
C ASP A 234 4.61 -17.06 1.78
N PHE A 235 4.47 -18.00 2.71
CA PHE A 235 5.41 -18.26 3.80
C PHE A 235 6.13 -19.61 3.65
N SER A 236 6.00 -20.30 2.52
CA SER A 236 6.57 -21.64 2.31
C SER A 236 8.09 -21.70 2.44
N GLY A 237 8.79 -20.59 2.23
CA GLY A 237 10.23 -20.49 2.45
C GLY A 237 10.62 -20.19 3.90
N PHE A 238 9.68 -19.82 4.78
CA PHE A 238 9.98 -19.40 6.16
C PHE A 238 10.10 -20.63 7.06
N ASP A 239 11.26 -20.80 7.70
CA ASP A 239 11.57 -21.92 8.60
C ASP A 239 11.71 -21.48 10.06
N GLU A 240 12.18 -20.26 10.29
CA GLU A 240 12.49 -19.68 11.60
C GLU A 240 11.59 -18.49 11.97
N VAL A 241 11.42 -18.30 13.29
CA VAL A 241 10.76 -17.14 13.88
C VAL A 241 11.81 -16.17 14.42
N LEU A 242 11.72 -14.90 14.03
CA LEU A 242 12.57 -13.83 14.56
C LEU A 242 11.97 -13.23 15.86
N PRO A 243 12.80 -12.77 16.81
CA PRO A 243 12.32 -12.29 18.10
C PRO A 243 11.55 -10.97 17.95
N ASN A 244 10.47 -10.84 18.74
CA ASN A 244 9.62 -9.64 18.77
C ASN A 244 9.15 -9.20 17.36
N CYS A 245 8.73 -10.19 16.55
CA CYS A 245 8.24 -9.99 15.20
C CYS A 245 6.78 -10.47 15.04
N VAL A 246 6.02 -9.74 14.24
CA VAL A 246 4.68 -10.09 13.77
C VAL A 246 4.80 -10.41 12.28
N TYR A 247 4.13 -11.45 11.80
CA TYR A 247 4.19 -11.81 10.38
C TYR A 247 2.95 -11.30 9.64
N ALA A 248 3.19 -10.69 8.48
CA ALA A 248 2.20 -9.91 7.76
C ALA A 248 1.71 -10.61 6.50
N ILE A 249 0.39 -10.79 6.40
CA ILE A 249 -0.29 -11.24 5.17
C ILE A 249 -0.94 -10.05 4.47
N HIS A 250 -1.10 -10.14 3.15
CA HIS A 250 -2.05 -9.30 2.41
C HIS A 250 -3.21 -10.15 1.89
N ASP A 251 -4.43 -9.78 2.26
CA ASP A 251 -5.63 -10.59 2.06
C ASP A 251 -6.68 -9.96 1.14
N TYR A 252 -6.27 -9.67 -0.08
CA TYR A 252 -7.18 -9.31 -1.15
C TYR A 252 -8.00 -10.50 -1.67
N ALA A 253 -9.32 -10.36 -1.64
CA ALA A 253 -10.26 -11.31 -2.20
C ALA A 253 -10.62 -10.96 -3.64
N SER A 254 -10.61 -11.92 -4.56
CA SER A 254 -10.97 -11.70 -5.96
C SER A 254 -12.39 -11.16 -6.13
N PHE A 255 -13.32 -11.54 -5.24
CA PHE A 255 -14.69 -11.00 -5.21
C PHE A 255 -14.73 -9.49 -4.91
N GLY A 256 -13.61 -8.92 -4.46
CA GLY A 256 -13.39 -7.51 -4.19
C GLY A 256 -12.96 -6.70 -5.42
N PHE A 257 -12.73 -7.32 -6.59
CA PHE A 257 -12.36 -6.63 -7.84
C PHE A 257 -13.41 -6.69 -8.96
N PRO A 258 -13.35 -5.82 -9.98
CA PRO A 258 -14.32 -5.79 -11.08
C PRO A 258 -14.24 -7.02 -11.99
N ALA A 259 -13.03 -7.54 -12.20
CA ALA A 259 -12.81 -8.75 -13.00
C ALA A 259 -13.17 -10.06 -12.27
N GLY A 260 -13.45 -9.99 -10.95
CA GLY A 260 -13.82 -11.14 -10.15
C GLY A 260 -15.33 -11.42 -10.14
N GLU A 261 -15.70 -12.61 -9.70
CA GLU A 261 -17.10 -12.96 -9.45
C GLU A 261 -17.72 -12.02 -8.39
N ARG A 262 -19.00 -11.68 -8.53
CA ARG A 262 -19.73 -10.87 -7.54
C ARG A 262 -19.92 -11.66 -6.24
N TYR A 263 -19.63 -11.03 -5.09
CA TYR A 263 -19.88 -11.63 -3.79
C TYR A 263 -21.38 -11.67 -3.48
N LYS A 264 -21.96 -12.86 -3.39
CA LYS A 264 -23.37 -13.10 -3.04
C LYS A 264 -23.54 -13.68 -1.64
N GLY A 265 -22.44 -13.90 -0.90
CA GLY A 265 -22.47 -14.43 0.46
C GLY A 265 -22.89 -15.90 0.54
N THR A 266 -22.70 -16.67 -0.53
CA THR A 266 -23.00 -18.11 -0.53
C THR A 266 -22.02 -18.85 0.38
N ASP A 267 -22.43 -19.99 0.91
CA ASP A 267 -21.55 -20.82 1.76
C ASP A 267 -20.27 -21.23 1.04
N GLU A 268 -20.33 -21.40 -0.29
CA GLU A 268 -19.14 -21.70 -1.08
C GLU A 268 -18.17 -20.53 -1.13
N GLN A 269 -18.65 -19.30 -1.39
CA GLN A 269 -17.80 -18.11 -1.37
C GLN A 269 -17.19 -17.88 0.02
N LYS A 270 -17.95 -18.09 1.10
CA LYS A 270 -17.45 -18.00 2.48
C LYS A 270 -16.37 -19.04 2.78
N ARG A 271 -16.58 -20.30 2.35
CA ARG A 271 -15.55 -21.36 2.46
C ARG A 271 -14.30 -21.01 1.67
N GLN A 272 -14.43 -20.43 0.49
CA GLN A 272 -13.30 -20.01 -0.33
C GLN A 272 -12.50 -18.90 0.34
N LEU A 273 -13.16 -17.87 0.89
CA LEU A 273 -12.49 -16.81 1.66
C LEU A 273 -11.70 -17.38 2.83
N ARG A 274 -12.34 -18.22 3.63
CA ARG A 274 -11.69 -18.87 4.78
C ARG A 274 -10.50 -19.73 4.37
N LYS A 275 -10.64 -20.53 3.31
CA LYS A 275 -9.54 -21.38 2.80
C LYS A 275 -8.34 -20.57 2.32
N VAL A 276 -8.57 -19.46 1.63
CA VAL A 276 -7.48 -18.59 1.15
C VAL A 276 -6.76 -17.93 2.33
N TYR A 277 -7.52 -17.42 3.30
CA TYR A 277 -6.97 -16.87 4.53
C TYR A 277 -6.15 -17.92 5.31
N GLU A 278 -6.72 -19.10 5.56
CA GLU A 278 -6.07 -20.19 6.31
C GLU A 278 -4.74 -20.61 5.69
N ARG A 279 -4.67 -20.69 4.35
CA ARG A 279 -3.42 -20.97 3.63
C ARG A 279 -2.36 -19.89 3.89
N LYS A 280 -2.73 -18.61 3.91
CA LYS A 280 -1.77 -17.50 4.10
C LYS A 280 -1.23 -17.44 5.53
N VAL A 281 -2.04 -17.86 6.51
CA VAL A 281 -1.67 -17.81 7.94
C VAL A 281 -1.15 -19.14 8.51
N GLU A 282 -0.97 -20.16 7.67
CA GLU A 282 -0.57 -21.51 8.09
C GLU A 282 0.73 -21.47 8.91
N PHE A 283 1.76 -20.78 8.42
CA PHE A 283 3.02 -20.59 9.13
C PHE A 283 2.82 -19.97 10.51
N MET A 284 2.02 -18.91 10.62
CA MET A 284 1.82 -18.21 11.89
C MET A 284 1.10 -19.09 12.91
N LYS A 285 0.11 -19.86 12.46
CA LYS A 285 -0.62 -20.83 13.29
C LYS A 285 0.27 -21.97 13.74
N GLU A 286 1.10 -22.52 12.85
CA GLU A 286 2.05 -23.58 13.17
C GLU A 286 3.10 -23.12 14.19
N LYS A 287 3.65 -21.91 13.99
CA LYS A 287 4.73 -21.37 14.83
C LYS A 287 4.24 -20.66 16.09
N GLY A 288 2.93 -20.43 16.24
CA GLY A 288 2.34 -19.77 17.40
C GLY A 288 2.74 -18.29 17.52
N VAL A 289 2.80 -17.57 16.39
CA VAL A 289 3.18 -16.15 16.31
C VAL A 289 1.98 -15.27 15.92
N PRO A 290 1.97 -13.97 16.27
CA PRO A 290 0.89 -13.08 15.90
C PRO A 290 0.82 -12.85 14.39
N ILE A 291 -0.41 -12.59 13.93
CA ILE A 291 -0.73 -12.29 12.53
C ILE A 291 -1.12 -10.81 12.44
N TRP A 292 -0.60 -10.14 11.41
CA TRP A 292 -1.12 -8.85 10.97
C TRP A 292 -1.58 -8.96 9.51
N ASN A 293 -2.78 -8.46 9.21
CA ASN A 293 -3.18 -8.27 7.82
C ASN A 293 -2.85 -6.84 7.40
N GLY A 294 -1.74 -6.65 6.68
CA GLY A 294 -1.22 -5.33 6.31
C GLY A 294 -2.07 -4.62 5.26
N GLU A 295 -2.77 -5.39 4.41
CA GLU A 295 -3.60 -4.89 3.34
C GLU A 295 -4.75 -5.83 2.99
N PHE A 296 -5.94 -5.26 2.87
CA PHE A 296 -7.13 -5.90 2.33
C PHE A 296 -8.15 -4.84 1.94
N GLY A 297 -9.26 -5.26 1.33
CA GLY A 297 -10.38 -4.39 1.00
C GLY A 297 -10.81 -4.52 -0.46
N PRO A 298 -12.10 -4.26 -0.76
CA PRO A 298 -12.61 -4.27 -2.12
C PRO A 298 -12.35 -2.94 -2.83
N VAL A 299 -12.52 -2.91 -4.16
CA VAL A 299 -12.70 -1.67 -4.93
C VAL A 299 -14.18 -1.38 -5.11
N TYR A 300 -14.53 -0.09 -5.13
CA TYR A 300 -15.91 0.37 -5.25
C TYR A 300 -16.20 0.88 -6.66
N SER A 301 -17.43 0.61 -7.10
CA SER A 301 -17.98 1.06 -8.37
C SER A 301 -18.37 2.55 -8.27
N SER A 302 -18.10 3.31 -9.33
CA SER A 302 -18.43 4.73 -9.39
C SER A 302 -19.93 4.94 -9.63
N PRO A 303 -20.54 6.07 -9.20
CA PRO A 303 -21.95 6.35 -9.49
C PRO A 303 -22.33 6.34 -10.97
N GLU A 304 -21.37 6.58 -11.86
CA GLU A 304 -21.54 6.52 -13.33
C GLU A 304 -21.57 5.10 -13.89
N ASP A 305 -21.13 4.09 -13.11
CA ASP A 305 -21.13 2.70 -13.54
C ASP A 305 -22.53 2.08 -13.34
N PRO A 306 -22.98 1.19 -14.25
CA PRO A 306 -24.22 0.44 -14.07
C PRO A 306 -24.21 -0.42 -12.80
N ASP A 307 -25.35 -0.52 -12.12
CA ASP A 307 -25.55 -1.32 -10.89
C ASP A 307 -24.60 -0.98 -9.73
N HIS A 308 -24.00 0.22 -9.71
CA HIS A 308 -22.95 0.57 -8.73
C HIS A 308 -23.41 0.41 -7.27
N GLU A 309 -24.65 0.75 -6.93
CA GLU A 309 -25.18 0.59 -5.56
C GLU A 309 -25.20 -0.88 -5.14
N ALA A 310 -25.71 -1.76 -6.01
CA ALA A 310 -25.78 -3.19 -5.74
C ALA A 310 -24.38 -3.82 -5.68
N ILE A 311 -23.47 -3.39 -6.56
CA ILE A 311 -22.07 -3.83 -6.54
C ILE A 311 -21.43 -3.40 -5.23
N ASN A 312 -21.56 -2.13 -4.84
CA ASN A 312 -20.95 -1.59 -3.62
C ASN A 312 -21.52 -2.23 -2.36
N GLN A 313 -22.83 -2.53 -2.32
CA GLN A 313 -23.42 -3.26 -1.20
C GLN A 313 -22.83 -4.67 -1.05
N GLU A 314 -22.56 -5.37 -2.16
CA GLU A 314 -21.88 -6.67 -2.12
C GLU A 314 -20.43 -6.55 -1.65
N ARG A 315 -19.73 -5.46 -2.02
CA ARG A 315 -18.38 -5.18 -1.52
C ARG A 315 -18.37 -4.88 -0.02
N TYR A 316 -19.37 -4.17 0.49
CA TYR A 316 -19.56 -3.98 1.93
C TYR A 316 -19.84 -5.32 2.64
N ASN A 317 -20.66 -6.19 2.06
CA ASN A 317 -20.93 -7.52 2.63
C ASN A 317 -19.67 -8.40 2.65
N LEU A 318 -18.85 -8.34 1.59
CA LEU A 318 -17.56 -9.03 1.52
C LEU A 318 -16.62 -8.55 2.63
N LEU A 319 -16.50 -7.23 2.78
CA LEU A 319 -15.66 -6.63 3.82
C LEU A 319 -16.07 -7.10 5.21
N GLY A 320 -17.37 -7.12 5.51
CA GLY A 320 -17.90 -7.64 6.77
C GLY A 320 -17.54 -9.11 7.01
N GLU A 321 -17.61 -9.96 5.98
CA GLU A 321 -17.20 -11.36 6.08
C GLU A 321 -15.69 -11.50 6.38
N GLN A 322 -14.82 -10.76 5.69
CA GLN A 322 -13.38 -10.79 5.94
C GLN A 322 -13.04 -10.33 7.36
N LEU A 323 -13.64 -9.23 7.83
CA LEU A 323 -13.47 -8.76 9.21
C LEU A 323 -13.94 -9.80 10.23
N SER A 324 -15.02 -10.54 9.96
CA SER A 324 -15.47 -11.62 10.83
C SER A 324 -14.46 -12.77 10.95
N ILE A 325 -13.72 -13.07 9.86
CA ILE A 325 -12.64 -14.06 9.86
C ILE A 325 -11.48 -13.55 10.73
N TYR A 326 -11.07 -12.30 10.55
CA TYR A 326 -9.98 -11.68 11.30
C TYR A 326 -10.29 -11.57 12.79
N LYS A 327 -11.54 -11.25 13.12
CA LYS A 327 -12.02 -11.19 14.50
C LYS A 327 -11.98 -12.57 15.18
N ALA A 328 -12.32 -13.64 14.46
CA ALA A 328 -12.29 -15.00 15.02
C ALA A 328 -10.87 -15.40 15.48
N ASP A 329 -9.85 -14.99 14.73
CA ASP A 329 -8.43 -15.23 15.05
C ASP A 329 -7.79 -14.09 15.84
N LYS A 330 -8.54 -13.02 16.15
CA LYS A 330 -8.10 -11.83 16.91
C LYS A 330 -6.86 -11.14 16.32
N ILE A 331 -6.78 -11.08 14.98
CA ILE A 331 -5.62 -10.51 14.31
C ILE A 331 -5.73 -8.99 14.19
N SER A 332 -4.58 -8.31 14.16
CA SER A 332 -4.51 -6.90 13.79
C SER A 332 -4.69 -6.73 12.29
N TRP A 333 -5.18 -5.57 11.83
CA TRP A 333 -5.38 -5.30 10.42
C TRP A 333 -5.22 -3.82 10.04
N SER A 334 -4.83 -3.58 8.78
CA SER A 334 -4.82 -2.29 8.12
C SER A 334 -5.55 -2.40 6.78
N ILE A 335 -6.67 -1.68 6.63
CA ILE A 335 -7.38 -1.68 5.34
C ILE A 335 -6.64 -0.80 4.32
N TRP A 336 -6.65 -1.23 3.07
CA TRP A 336 -6.17 -0.43 1.95
C TRP A 336 -7.38 0.22 1.27
N LEU A 337 -7.62 1.53 1.45
CA LEU A 337 -6.74 2.57 2.01
C LEU A 337 -7.51 3.75 2.59
N TYR A 338 -6.79 4.74 3.12
CA TYR A 338 -7.39 5.95 3.69
C TYR A 338 -8.04 6.89 2.67
N LYS A 339 -7.28 7.44 1.73
CA LYS A 339 -7.69 8.56 0.87
C LYS A 339 -7.28 8.34 -0.57
N ASP A 340 -8.17 8.61 -1.51
CA ASP A 340 -7.91 8.47 -2.94
C ASP A 340 -8.79 9.37 -3.83
N ILE A 341 -8.89 9.05 -5.12
CA ILE A 341 -9.74 9.74 -6.11
C ILE A 341 -11.12 9.08 -6.32
N GLY A 342 -11.55 8.17 -5.45
CA GLY A 342 -12.91 7.59 -5.45
C GLY A 342 -12.99 6.08 -5.57
N PHE A 343 -11.87 5.35 -5.48
CA PHE A 343 -11.79 3.93 -5.86
C PHE A 343 -11.95 2.95 -4.69
N GLN A 344 -11.14 3.06 -3.66
CA GLN A 344 -11.09 2.21 -2.47
C GLN A 344 -11.20 3.00 -1.16
N GLY A 345 -10.83 4.28 -1.16
CA GLY A 345 -10.62 5.09 0.04
C GLY A 345 -11.79 5.14 1.03
N MET A 346 -11.45 5.20 2.32
CA MET A 346 -12.36 5.61 3.41
C MET A 346 -12.95 7.01 3.17
N VAL A 347 -12.12 7.88 2.59
CA VAL A 347 -12.50 9.18 2.03
C VAL A 347 -11.92 9.30 0.64
N HIS A 348 -12.46 10.20 -0.18
CA HIS A 348 -11.89 10.48 -1.49
C HIS A 348 -12.07 11.94 -1.89
N ALA A 349 -11.18 12.45 -2.74
CA ALA A 349 -11.35 13.77 -3.33
C ALA A 349 -12.75 13.90 -3.95
N SER A 350 -13.42 15.02 -3.68
CA SER A 350 -14.75 15.25 -4.23
C SER A 350 -14.73 15.18 -5.76
N PRO A 351 -15.71 14.55 -6.42
CA PRO A 351 -15.85 14.61 -7.88
C PRO A 351 -15.94 16.04 -8.42
N ASP A 352 -16.35 16.99 -7.56
CA ASP A 352 -16.43 18.40 -7.86
C ASP A 352 -15.15 19.19 -7.56
N SER A 353 -14.13 18.56 -6.99
CA SER A 353 -12.86 19.21 -6.66
C SER A 353 -12.09 19.65 -7.92
N PRO A 354 -11.26 20.71 -7.83
CA PRO A 354 -10.40 21.14 -8.92
C PRO A 354 -9.56 20.01 -9.52
N TYR A 355 -9.00 19.13 -8.67
CA TYR A 355 -8.14 18.04 -9.11
C TYR A 355 -8.88 17.01 -9.98
N ILE A 356 -10.05 16.55 -9.53
CA ILE A 356 -10.83 15.57 -10.29
C ILE A 356 -11.38 16.19 -11.57
N LYS A 357 -11.87 17.44 -11.52
CA LYS A 357 -12.37 18.14 -12.72
C LYS A 357 -11.30 18.33 -13.77
N LEU A 358 -10.08 18.70 -13.35
CA LEU A 358 -8.95 18.88 -14.27
C LEU A 358 -8.62 17.56 -14.98
N LEU A 359 -8.49 16.47 -14.23
CA LEU A 359 -7.99 15.21 -14.74
C LEU A 359 -9.08 14.31 -15.33
N LYS A 360 -10.37 14.64 -15.20
CA LYS A 360 -11.48 13.81 -15.66
C LYS A 360 -11.30 13.24 -17.08
N PRO A 361 -10.95 14.04 -18.11
CA PRO A 361 -10.76 13.49 -19.46
C PRO A 361 -9.60 12.49 -19.53
N PHE A 362 -8.54 12.70 -18.77
CA PHE A 362 -7.42 11.78 -18.69
C PHE A 362 -7.80 10.50 -17.96
N LEU A 363 -8.52 10.59 -16.83
CA LEU A 363 -8.97 9.43 -16.04
C LEU A 363 -9.91 8.54 -16.86
N GLU A 364 -10.83 9.12 -17.63
CA GLU A 364 -11.71 8.39 -18.55
C GLU A 364 -10.91 7.67 -19.64
N LYS A 365 -9.92 8.35 -20.24
CA LYS A 365 -9.01 7.75 -21.22
C LYS A 365 -8.20 6.62 -20.59
N LYS A 366 -7.62 6.83 -19.40
CA LYS A 366 -6.83 5.87 -18.65
C LYS A 366 -7.62 4.60 -18.34
N LYS A 367 -8.86 4.74 -17.83
CA LYS A 367 -9.80 3.62 -17.60
C LYS A 367 -10.08 2.86 -18.90
N ARG A 368 -10.42 3.56 -19.99
CA ARG A 368 -10.69 2.95 -21.30
C ARG A 368 -9.49 2.18 -21.87
N LEU A 369 -8.28 2.65 -21.63
CA LEU A 369 -7.05 2.00 -22.10
C LEU A 369 -6.60 0.84 -21.20
N GLY A 370 -7.15 0.75 -19.98
CA GLY A 370 -6.87 -0.32 -19.02
C GLY A 370 -5.38 -0.42 -18.68
N VAL A 371 -4.73 0.73 -18.45
CA VAL A 371 -3.27 0.84 -18.28
C VAL A 371 -2.79 0.62 -16.83
N ASP A 372 -3.70 0.61 -15.86
CA ASP A 372 -3.37 0.18 -14.50
C ASP A 372 -3.62 -1.32 -14.34
N LYS A 373 -2.82 -1.99 -13.50
CA LYS A 373 -3.14 -3.35 -13.06
C LYS A 373 -4.33 -3.37 -12.10
N TRP A 374 -4.37 -2.43 -11.17
CA TRP A 374 -5.31 -2.46 -10.05
C TRP A 374 -6.72 -2.12 -10.50
N GLY A 375 -7.67 -3.03 -10.25
CA GLY A 375 -9.08 -2.84 -10.59
C GLY A 375 -9.37 -2.61 -12.09
N ARG A 376 -8.47 -3.08 -12.95
CA ARG A 376 -8.52 -2.92 -14.40
C ARG A 376 -9.79 -3.48 -15.03
N ASP A 377 -10.37 -2.69 -15.95
CA ASP A 377 -11.29 -3.15 -16.99
C ASP A 377 -10.56 -3.11 -18.35
N ASP A 378 -10.48 -4.26 -19.02
CA ASP A 378 -9.84 -4.38 -20.33
C ASP A 378 -10.79 -4.66 -21.48
N THR A 379 -12.11 -4.64 -21.24
CA THR A 379 -13.13 -4.96 -22.26
C THR A 379 -12.97 -4.13 -23.53
N HIS A 380 -12.61 -2.85 -23.42
CA HIS A 380 -12.41 -1.94 -24.55
C HIS A 380 -11.16 -2.22 -25.38
N VAL A 381 -10.15 -2.88 -24.81
CA VAL A 381 -8.83 -3.08 -25.44
C VAL A 381 -8.43 -4.54 -25.59
N ARG A 382 -9.25 -5.47 -25.11
CA ARG A 382 -8.97 -6.92 -25.15
C ARG A 382 -8.60 -7.41 -26.54
N HIS A 383 -9.33 -6.96 -27.56
CA HIS A 383 -9.09 -7.32 -28.96
C HIS A 383 -7.71 -6.92 -29.50
N ILE A 384 -7.02 -5.97 -28.85
CA ILE A 384 -5.66 -5.53 -29.20
C ILE A 384 -4.62 -6.47 -28.60
N TYR A 385 -4.81 -6.90 -27.36
CA TYR A 385 -3.82 -7.68 -26.61
C TYR A 385 -3.99 -9.20 -26.78
N GLU A 386 -5.21 -9.68 -27.06
CA GLU A 386 -5.49 -11.11 -27.24
C GLU A 386 -4.62 -11.77 -28.33
N PRO A 387 -4.39 -11.15 -29.51
CA PRO A 387 -3.50 -11.75 -30.51
C PRO A 387 -2.05 -11.91 -30.01
N VAL A 388 -1.56 -10.97 -29.20
CA VAL A 388 -0.23 -11.05 -28.59
C VAL A 388 -0.17 -12.17 -27.56
N ILE A 389 -1.20 -12.26 -26.71
CA ILE A 389 -1.34 -13.33 -25.73
C ILE A 389 -1.38 -14.69 -26.42
N GLN A 390 -2.18 -14.83 -27.47
CA GLN A 390 -2.32 -16.07 -28.22
C GLN A 390 -1.00 -16.46 -28.90
N HIS A 391 -0.28 -15.49 -29.48
CA HIS A 391 1.04 -15.73 -30.04
C HIS A 391 2.01 -16.34 -29.01
N PHE A 392 2.03 -15.83 -27.77
CA PHE A 392 2.84 -16.41 -26.69
C PHE A 392 2.37 -17.84 -26.33
N LYS A 393 1.06 -18.07 -26.26
CA LYS A 393 0.48 -19.40 -25.98
C LYS A 393 0.79 -20.44 -27.04
N ASP A 394 0.81 -20.03 -28.31
CA ASP A 394 1.08 -20.93 -29.43
C ASP A 394 2.58 -21.18 -29.62
N SER A 395 3.42 -20.22 -29.24
CA SER A 395 4.87 -20.27 -29.52
C SER A 395 5.70 -20.81 -28.37
N ILE A 396 5.19 -20.78 -27.13
CA ILE A 396 5.92 -21.24 -25.94
C ILE A 396 5.32 -22.58 -25.48
N PRO A 397 6.13 -23.64 -25.35
CA PRO A 397 5.64 -24.93 -24.86
C PRO A 397 4.92 -24.82 -23.50
N PRO A 398 3.83 -25.57 -23.27
CA PRO A 398 3.02 -25.47 -22.05
C PRO A 398 3.79 -25.65 -20.73
N GLU A 399 4.89 -26.40 -20.74
CA GLU A 399 5.77 -26.62 -19.58
C GLU A 399 6.66 -25.42 -19.23
N PHE A 400 6.77 -24.43 -20.13
CA PHE A 400 7.58 -23.22 -19.94
C PHE A 400 6.76 -21.96 -19.75
N ILE A 401 5.53 -21.92 -20.27
CA ILE A 401 4.74 -20.67 -20.37
C ILE A 401 4.46 -20.00 -19.03
N ASN A 402 4.37 -20.77 -17.95
CA ASN A 402 4.15 -20.28 -16.58
C ASN A 402 5.38 -20.41 -15.68
N ARG A 403 6.59 -20.57 -16.23
CA ARG A 403 7.83 -20.62 -15.42
C ARG A 403 8.26 -19.27 -14.86
N ARG A 404 7.78 -18.17 -15.45
CA ARG A 404 8.13 -16.83 -15.00
C ARG A 404 7.53 -16.55 -13.63
N TYR A 405 8.34 -16.01 -12.72
CA TYR A 405 7.90 -15.57 -11.41
C TYR A 405 7.35 -14.12 -11.45
N PRO A 406 6.32 -13.77 -10.65
CA PRO A 406 5.57 -14.63 -9.72
C PRO A 406 4.56 -15.55 -10.43
N GLN A 407 4.55 -16.84 -10.06
CA GLN A 407 3.72 -17.86 -10.72
C GLN A 407 2.22 -17.72 -10.44
N VAL A 408 1.83 -16.89 -9.47
CA VAL A 408 0.44 -16.50 -9.27
C VAL A 408 -0.12 -15.66 -10.43
N TRP A 409 0.75 -15.12 -11.28
CA TRP A 409 0.35 -14.47 -12.52
C TRP A 409 0.44 -15.45 -13.68
N LYS A 410 -0.62 -15.52 -14.47
CA LYS A 410 -0.58 -16.20 -15.76
C LYS A 410 0.18 -15.35 -16.77
N ILE A 411 0.54 -15.95 -17.91
CA ILE A 411 1.27 -15.27 -18.99
C ILE A 411 0.61 -13.95 -19.43
N GLU A 412 -0.72 -13.86 -19.42
CA GLU A 412 -1.47 -12.64 -19.71
C GLU A 412 -1.11 -11.50 -18.76
N GLY A 413 -0.95 -11.80 -17.46
CA GLY A 413 -0.54 -10.82 -16.46
C GLY A 413 0.86 -10.27 -16.74
N HIS A 414 1.80 -11.15 -17.11
CA HIS A 414 3.16 -10.74 -17.47
C HIS A 414 3.22 -9.90 -18.75
N ILE A 415 2.42 -10.25 -19.76
CA ILE A 415 2.33 -9.49 -21.02
C ILE A 415 1.73 -8.12 -20.76
N HIS A 416 0.61 -8.06 -20.04
CA HIS A 416 -0.02 -6.80 -19.67
C HIS A 416 0.92 -5.89 -18.88
N ARG A 417 1.68 -6.46 -17.93
CA ARG A 417 2.66 -5.71 -17.15
C ARG A 417 3.62 -4.94 -18.05
N VAL A 418 4.27 -5.64 -18.98
CA VAL A 418 5.31 -5.03 -19.82
C VAL A 418 4.72 -4.03 -20.80
N ILE A 419 3.64 -4.41 -21.49
CA ILE A 419 3.16 -3.64 -22.64
C ILE A 419 2.36 -2.42 -22.20
N ARG A 420 1.34 -2.61 -21.36
CA ARG A 420 0.39 -1.54 -21.04
C ARG A 420 0.59 -0.92 -19.67
N GLU A 421 1.00 -1.71 -18.68
CA GLU A 421 1.17 -1.22 -17.30
C GLU A 421 2.53 -0.55 -17.09
N THR A 422 3.52 -0.83 -17.94
CA THR A 422 4.83 -0.17 -17.97
C THR A 422 4.98 0.70 -19.22
N LEU A 423 5.25 0.14 -20.41
CA LEU A 423 5.66 0.93 -21.58
C LEU A 423 4.63 2.00 -21.99
N MET A 424 3.36 1.62 -22.11
CA MET A 424 2.32 2.59 -22.49
C MET A 424 2.08 3.61 -21.39
N SER A 425 2.00 3.16 -20.13
CA SER A 425 1.80 4.01 -18.96
C SER A 425 2.91 5.04 -18.78
N GLU A 426 4.17 4.65 -18.93
CA GLU A 426 5.35 5.52 -18.85
C GLU A 426 5.20 6.70 -19.82
N ILE A 427 4.81 6.43 -21.07
CA ILE A 427 4.61 7.47 -22.08
C ILE A 427 3.42 8.38 -21.71
N LEU A 428 2.34 7.81 -21.14
CA LEU A 428 1.17 8.58 -20.72
C LEU A 428 1.45 9.51 -19.53
N CYS A 429 2.57 9.35 -18.80
CA CYS A 429 2.95 10.28 -17.74
C CYS A 429 3.10 11.73 -18.25
N TRP A 430 3.62 11.94 -19.45
CA TRP A 430 3.73 13.29 -20.04
C TRP A 430 2.38 13.85 -20.47
N GLU A 431 1.47 13.00 -20.96
CA GLU A 431 0.10 13.45 -21.25
C GLU A 431 -0.61 13.85 -19.95
N TYR A 432 -0.51 13.03 -18.90
CA TYR A 432 -1.00 13.36 -17.57
C TYR A 432 -0.44 14.71 -17.08
N ALA A 433 0.88 14.88 -17.12
CA ALA A 433 1.55 16.10 -16.67
C ALA A 433 1.11 17.33 -17.48
N SER A 434 0.79 17.17 -18.76
CA SER A 434 0.35 18.28 -19.63
C SER A 434 -0.92 18.99 -19.14
N TYR A 435 -1.78 18.33 -18.34
CA TYR A 435 -2.96 18.95 -17.73
C TYR A 435 -2.60 20.04 -16.70
N PHE A 436 -1.40 19.95 -16.12
CA PHE A 436 -0.88 20.92 -15.16
C PHE A 436 -0.10 22.06 -15.82
N LYS A 437 0.11 21.99 -17.14
CA LYS A 437 0.85 23.01 -17.88
C LYS A 437 0.20 24.38 -17.72
N ASP A 438 1.04 25.41 -17.61
CA ASP A 438 0.66 26.83 -17.52
C ASP A 438 -0.15 27.22 -16.27
N ARG A 439 -0.39 26.30 -15.33
CA ARG A 439 -1.09 26.58 -14.06
C ARG A 439 -0.32 27.54 -13.18
N SER A 440 -1.00 28.48 -12.53
CA SER A 440 -0.40 29.38 -11.53
C SER A 440 -0.07 28.61 -10.24
N LEU A 441 0.70 29.23 -9.33
CA LEU A 441 0.97 28.63 -8.01
C LEU A 441 -0.33 28.47 -7.21
N GLU A 442 -1.23 29.46 -7.30
CA GLU A 442 -2.54 29.43 -6.66
C GLU A 442 -3.41 28.28 -7.19
N GLU A 443 -3.47 28.10 -8.51
CA GLU A 443 -4.20 26.96 -9.10
C GLU A 443 -3.59 25.62 -8.65
N LEU A 444 -2.27 25.51 -8.53
CA LEU A 444 -1.61 24.29 -8.04
C LEU A 444 -1.89 24.03 -6.55
N ASP A 445 -1.93 25.07 -5.71
CA ASP A 445 -2.35 24.94 -4.30
C ASP A 445 -3.79 24.45 -4.21
N GLU A 446 -4.72 25.00 -5.01
CA GLU A 446 -6.12 24.55 -5.07
C GLU A 446 -6.26 23.09 -5.54
N LEU A 447 -5.45 22.68 -6.53
CA LEU A 447 -5.39 21.28 -6.96
C LEU A 447 -4.92 20.37 -5.83
N ALA A 448 -3.84 20.73 -5.12
CA ALA A 448 -3.38 19.98 -3.95
C ALA A 448 -4.43 19.97 -2.82
N ALA A 449 -5.11 21.10 -2.57
CA ALA A 449 -6.09 21.26 -1.51
C ALA A 449 -7.35 20.40 -1.73
N SER A 450 -7.55 19.84 -2.93
CA SER A 450 -8.59 18.85 -3.20
C SER A 450 -8.49 17.61 -2.30
N PHE A 451 -7.32 17.34 -1.73
CA PHE A 451 -7.06 16.23 -0.81
C PHE A 451 -7.19 16.59 0.69
N LYS A 452 -7.51 17.84 1.04
CA LYS A 452 -7.87 18.19 2.44
C LYS A 452 -9.14 17.45 2.84
N LEU A 453 -9.24 17.01 4.10
CA LEU A 453 -10.37 16.20 4.57
C LEU A 453 -11.71 16.91 4.36
N GLU A 454 -11.78 18.22 4.61
CA GLU A 454 -13.00 19.03 4.42
C GLU A 454 -13.45 19.15 2.96
N ASN A 455 -12.55 18.88 2.00
CA ASN A 455 -12.83 18.86 0.56
C ASN A 455 -13.07 17.44 0.02
N CYS A 456 -12.95 16.42 0.88
CA CYS A 456 -13.18 15.03 0.53
C CYS A 456 -14.61 14.59 0.85
N VAL A 457 -15.09 13.59 0.12
CA VAL A 457 -16.32 12.86 0.41
C VAL A 457 -15.99 11.63 1.24
N ARG A 458 -16.80 11.38 2.27
CA ARG A 458 -16.66 10.20 3.12
C ARG A 458 -17.44 9.02 2.54
N ARG A 459 -16.81 7.85 2.50
CA ARG A 459 -17.48 6.60 2.12
C ARG A 459 -18.20 6.01 3.33
N GLU A 460 -19.38 6.53 3.64
CA GLU A 460 -20.10 6.19 4.88
C GLU A 460 -20.33 4.68 5.07
N GLY A 461 -20.69 3.94 4.02
CA GLY A 461 -20.89 2.48 4.13
C GLY A 461 -19.64 1.72 4.58
N LEU A 462 -18.45 2.13 4.10
CA LEU A 462 -17.17 1.58 4.55
C LEU A 462 -16.89 2.01 6.00
N ASN A 463 -16.97 3.31 6.26
CA ASN A 463 -16.62 3.87 7.57
C ASN A 463 -17.52 3.36 8.70
N GLU A 464 -18.80 3.08 8.44
CA GLU A 464 -19.71 2.47 9.39
C GLU A 464 -19.33 1.02 9.73
N ILE A 465 -18.89 0.23 8.74
CA ILE A 465 -18.42 -1.15 8.98
C ILE A 465 -17.16 -1.14 9.84
N LEU A 466 -16.20 -0.28 9.51
CA LEU A 466 -14.97 -0.14 10.30
C LEU A 466 -15.26 0.33 11.73
N ARG A 467 -16.17 1.30 11.89
CA ARG A 467 -16.59 1.80 13.21
C ARG A 467 -17.24 0.71 14.07
N LYS A 468 -18.09 -0.13 13.47
CA LYS A 468 -18.73 -1.26 14.16
C LYS A 468 -17.69 -2.30 14.60
N ASP A 469 -16.78 -2.68 13.71
CA ASP A 469 -15.72 -3.64 14.05
C ASP A 469 -14.77 -3.10 15.14
N ALA A 470 -14.42 -1.81 15.08
CA ALA A 470 -13.58 -1.16 16.06
C ALA A 470 -14.22 -1.12 17.46
N ALA A 471 -15.54 -0.88 17.56
CA ALA A 471 -16.27 -0.82 18.82
C ALA A 471 -16.38 -2.18 19.55
N GLU A 472 -16.11 -3.29 18.86
CA GLU A 472 -16.21 -4.66 19.39
C GLU A 472 -14.87 -5.24 19.87
N SER A 473 -13.82 -4.40 19.95
CA SER A 473 -12.41 -4.80 20.18
C SER A 473 -11.97 -4.79 21.64
#